data_AF-A0A8T4SMV4-F1
#
_entry.id   AF-A0A8T4SMV4-F1
#
_cell.length_a   1.000
_cell.length_b   1.000
_cell.length_c   1.000
_cell.angle_alpha   90.00
_cell.angle_beta   90.00
_cell.angle_gamma   90.00
#
_symmetry.space_group_name_H-M   'P 1'
#
loop_
_entity.id
_entity.type
_entity.pdbx_description
1 polymer ?
#
loop_
_entity_poly.entity_id
_entity_poly.type
_entity_poly.pdbx_seq_one_letter_code
_entity_poly.pdbx_strand_id
1 'polypeptide(L)'
;MKDDILLELYDYCAQKYSKTEMTQFINQLENEVPYHIEGMDTNEFIRSFMDWFVLEKTMPEIGTKLTESYVEEHPELDEETKQKILNTKNIIVSEFVVIAKDGLNLKLKDRKNGNYYNIVQISNNPQIQANALILGRIFPWGQRYRFAGVMALAHTPMILDPDIVMHHYERKEIERAESIIISPSTKITPILNKYPSPWVDGICEALSLNTGGRKSEKVKDIVDKLVTNLSTIISKLSEKSKEALTFILNNGCFVKYSLLKDYDDDISWWWNNHPKKSTIGLLRLYGLIVVGKMPQGTKLYKTALIPKELQEKIRNVILQP
;
A
#
# COMPACT_ATOMS: atom_id res chain seq x y z
N MET A 1 -13.19 2.95 -13.39
CA MET A 1 -14.28 1.98 -13.11
C MET A 1 -14.33 1.00 -14.29
N LYS A 2 -13.21 0.30 -14.51
CA LYS A 2 -12.93 -0.57 -15.67
C LYS A 2 -12.10 -1.81 -15.26
N ASP A 3 -11.98 -2.07 -13.95
CA ASP A 3 -10.99 -3.00 -13.39
C ASP A 3 -11.62 -4.09 -12.52
N ASP A 4 -12.86 -4.50 -12.83
CA ASP A 4 -13.48 -5.64 -12.16
C ASP A 4 -13.53 -6.86 -13.08
N ILE A 5 -12.35 -7.36 -13.39
CA ILE A 5 -12.14 -8.62 -14.11
C ILE A 5 -12.93 -9.80 -13.52
N LEU A 6 -13.26 -9.78 -12.22
CA LEU A 6 -14.09 -10.83 -11.63
C LEU A 6 -15.50 -10.74 -12.18
N LEU A 7 -16.03 -9.52 -12.33
CA LEU A 7 -17.31 -9.29 -13.01
C LEU A 7 -17.24 -9.77 -14.47
N GLU A 8 -16.16 -9.45 -15.19
CA GLU A 8 -15.97 -9.92 -16.57
C GLU A 8 -15.89 -11.45 -16.66
N LEU A 9 -15.22 -12.11 -15.70
CA LEU A 9 -15.16 -13.57 -15.62
C LEU A 9 -16.52 -14.19 -15.26
N TYR A 10 -17.31 -13.54 -14.41
CA TYR A 10 -18.70 -13.98 -14.13
C TYR A 10 -19.59 -13.81 -15.35
N ASP A 11 -19.49 -12.68 -16.05
CA ASP A 11 -20.24 -12.42 -17.28
C ASP A 11 -19.85 -13.43 -18.36
N TYR A 12 -18.56 -13.73 -18.50
CA TYR A 12 -18.06 -14.78 -19.38
C TYR A 12 -18.61 -16.16 -19.01
N CYS A 13 -18.61 -16.51 -17.72
CA CYS A 13 -19.22 -17.74 -17.22
C CYS A 13 -20.72 -17.82 -17.57
N ALA A 14 -21.46 -16.72 -17.39
CA ALA A 14 -22.88 -16.65 -17.67
C ALA A 14 -23.22 -16.66 -19.18
N GLN A 15 -22.30 -16.21 -20.04
CA GLN A 15 -22.42 -16.34 -21.49
C GLN A 15 -22.13 -17.77 -21.96
N LYS A 16 -21.15 -18.44 -21.34
CA LYS A 16 -20.73 -19.79 -21.71
C LYS A 16 -21.71 -20.87 -21.24
N TYR A 17 -22.36 -20.66 -20.10
CA TYR A 17 -23.26 -21.64 -19.49
C TYR A 17 -24.65 -21.05 -19.24
N SER A 18 -25.67 -21.75 -19.70
CA SER A 18 -27.06 -21.43 -19.42
C SER A 18 -27.39 -21.59 -17.93
N LYS A 19 -28.47 -20.93 -17.49
CA LYS A 19 -28.96 -21.06 -16.10
C LYS A 19 -29.22 -22.51 -15.69
N THR A 20 -29.69 -23.34 -16.62
CA THR A 20 -29.97 -24.76 -16.38
C THR A 20 -28.69 -25.55 -16.16
N GLU A 21 -27.66 -25.33 -16.97
CA GLU A 21 -26.35 -25.96 -16.82
C GLU A 21 -25.68 -25.55 -15.51
N MET A 22 -25.73 -24.26 -15.16
CA MET A 22 -25.21 -23.78 -13.88
C MET A 22 -25.90 -24.43 -12.68
N THR A 23 -27.22 -24.66 -12.75
CA THR A 23 -27.95 -25.36 -11.70
C THR A 23 -27.53 -26.84 -11.60
N GLN A 24 -27.24 -27.48 -12.75
CA GLN A 24 -26.71 -28.84 -12.77
C GLN A 24 -25.31 -28.91 -12.18
N PHE A 25 -24.42 -27.97 -12.50
CA PHE A 25 -23.09 -27.90 -11.91
C PHE A 25 -23.15 -27.71 -10.40
N ILE A 26 -24.02 -26.84 -9.90
CA ILE A 26 -24.22 -26.67 -8.45
C ILE A 26 -24.60 -28.01 -7.83
N ASN A 27 -25.63 -28.70 -8.33
CA ASN A 27 -26.09 -29.96 -7.75
C ASN A 27 -25.05 -31.10 -7.85
N GLN A 28 -24.22 -31.12 -8.90
CA GLN A 28 -23.21 -32.16 -9.09
C GLN A 28 -21.95 -31.90 -8.26
N LEU A 29 -21.55 -30.64 -8.14
CA LEU A 29 -20.27 -30.24 -7.55
C LEU A 29 -20.40 -29.65 -6.15
N GLU A 30 -21.60 -29.57 -5.58
CA GLU A 30 -21.87 -29.03 -4.24
C GLU A 30 -20.95 -29.66 -3.17
N ASN A 31 -20.78 -30.98 -3.21
CA ASN A 31 -19.94 -31.71 -2.25
C ASN A 31 -18.43 -31.51 -2.47
N GLU A 32 -18.02 -30.99 -3.62
CA GLU A 32 -16.62 -30.66 -3.91
C GLU A 32 -16.24 -29.25 -3.48
N VAL A 33 -17.23 -28.40 -3.16
CA VAL A 33 -16.99 -27.05 -2.67
C VAL A 33 -16.30 -27.18 -1.30
N PRO A 34 -15.03 -26.75 -1.16
CA PRO A 34 -14.28 -27.04 0.07
C PRO A 34 -14.76 -26.23 1.29
N TYR A 35 -15.78 -25.39 1.12
CA TYR A 35 -16.07 -24.24 1.98
C TYR A 35 -17.55 -24.09 2.33
N HIS A 36 -18.33 -25.18 2.24
CA HIS A 36 -19.70 -25.21 2.76
C HIS A 36 -19.68 -25.14 4.29
N ILE A 37 -20.11 -24.01 4.87
CA ILE A 37 -20.25 -23.86 6.32
C ILE A 37 -21.69 -24.20 6.73
N GLU A 38 -21.86 -24.97 7.79
CA GLU A 38 -23.18 -25.28 8.35
C GLU A 38 -23.91 -23.98 8.76
N GLY A 39 -25.10 -23.76 8.21
CA GLY A 39 -25.89 -22.54 8.44
C GLY A 39 -25.61 -21.37 7.48
N MET A 40 -24.77 -21.54 6.46
CA MET A 40 -24.59 -20.56 5.38
C MET A 40 -25.90 -20.37 4.59
N ASP A 41 -26.24 -19.12 4.27
CA ASP A 41 -27.43 -18.87 3.46
C ASP A 41 -27.23 -19.27 1.99
N THR A 42 -28.33 -19.55 1.28
CA THR A 42 -28.27 -20.05 -0.11
C THR A 42 -27.58 -19.05 -1.05
N ASN A 43 -27.70 -17.74 -0.84
CA ASN A 43 -27.07 -16.74 -1.70
C ASN A 43 -25.57 -16.64 -1.43
N GLU A 44 -25.14 -16.73 -0.17
CA GLU A 44 -23.74 -16.80 0.24
C GLU A 44 -23.08 -18.06 -0.30
N PHE A 45 -23.79 -19.20 -0.27
CA PHE A 45 -23.33 -20.44 -0.88
C PHE A 45 -23.18 -20.29 -2.39
N ILE A 46 -24.19 -19.78 -3.11
CA ILE A 46 -24.12 -19.57 -4.56
C ILE A 46 -22.94 -18.65 -4.91
N ARG A 47 -22.75 -17.55 -4.18
CA ARG A 47 -21.60 -16.65 -4.42
C ARG A 47 -20.28 -17.38 -4.19
N SER A 48 -20.15 -18.12 -3.09
CA SER A 48 -18.93 -18.87 -2.76
C SER A 48 -18.64 -19.96 -3.80
N PHE A 49 -19.68 -20.62 -4.28
CA PHE A 49 -19.65 -21.59 -5.39
C PHE A 49 -19.16 -20.92 -6.67
N MET A 50 -19.73 -19.77 -7.06
CA MET A 50 -19.33 -19.06 -8.28
C MET A 50 -17.85 -18.65 -8.25
N ASP A 51 -17.38 -18.12 -7.12
CA ASP A 51 -15.98 -17.77 -6.92
C ASP A 51 -15.06 -18.99 -7.08
N TRP A 52 -15.42 -20.12 -6.44
CA TRP A 52 -14.68 -21.37 -6.55
C TRP A 52 -14.71 -21.93 -7.99
N PHE A 53 -15.88 -21.93 -8.61
CA PHE A 53 -16.11 -22.48 -9.94
C PHE A 53 -15.33 -21.71 -11.02
N VAL A 54 -15.34 -20.38 -10.94
CA VAL A 54 -14.66 -19.51 -11.90
C VAL A 54 -13.14 -19.52 -11.72
N LEU A 55 -12.64 -19.52 -10.47
CA LEU A 55 -11.21 -19.29 -10.19
C LEU A 55 -10.41 -20.59 -9.95
N GLU A 56 -11.06 -21.64 -9.43
CA GLU A 56 -10.37 -22.83 -8.93
C GLU A 56 -10.69 -24.09 -9.73
N LYS A 57 -11.97 -24.29 -10.08
CA LYS A 57 -12.45 -25.54 -10.67
C LYS A 57 -11.94 -25.72 -12.11
N THR A 58 -11.40 -26.92 -12.36
CA THR A 58 -11.11 -27.37 -13.73
C THR A 58 -12.39 -27.96 -14.31
N MET A 59 -12.77 -27.49 -15.50
CA MET A 59 -14.01 -27.91 -16.14
C MET A 59 -13.89 -29.34 -16.66
N PRO A 60 -14.82 -30.26 -16.33
CA PRO A 60 -14.77 -31.64 -16.80
C PRO A 60 -14.80 -31.76 -18.33
N GLU A 61 -15.49 -30.84 -19.00
CA GLU A 61 -15.73 -30.87 -20.45
C GLU A 61 -14.52 -30.39 -21.28
N ILE A 62 -13.80 -29.39 -20.77
CA ILE A 62 -12.70 -28.71 -21.49
C ILE A 62 -11.34 -29.15 -20.95
N GLY A 63 -11.29 -29.67 -19.72
CA GLY A 63 -10.05 -30.07 -19.04
C GLY A 63 -9.17 -28.89 -18.60
N THR A 64 -9.64 -27.65 -18.79
CA THR A 64 -8.94 -26.41 -18.42
C THR A 64 -9.78 -25.58 -17.46
N LYS A 65 -9.16 -24.58 -16.81
CA LYS A 65 -9.86 -23.64 -15.94
C LYS A 65 -10.55 -22.55 -16.75
N LEU A 66 -11.65 -22.00 -16.22
CA LEU A 66 -12.37 -20.91 -16.91
C LEU A 66 -11.48 -19.69 -17.15
N THR A 67 -10.58 -19.37 -16.22
CA THR A 67 -9.59 -18.30 -16.37
C THR A 67 -8.59 -18.54 -17.49
N GLU A 68 -8.25 -19.80 -17.78
CA GLU A 68 -7.35 -20.17 -18.88
C GLU A 68 -8.08 -20.04 -20.21
N SER A 69 -9.30 -20.57 -20.32
CA SER A 69 -10.15 -20.39 -21.50
C SER A 69 -10.41 -18.91 -21.80
N TYR A 70 -10.67 -18.11 -20.76
CA TYR A 70 -10.90 -16.68 -20.92
C TYR A 70 -9.67 -15.97 -21.53
N VAL A 71 -8.46 -16.28 -21.06
CA VAL A 71 -7.23 -15.70 -21.59
C VAL A 71 -6.94 -16.14 -23.03
N GLU A 72 -7.26 -17.39 -23.39
CA GLU A 72 -7.12 -17.91 -24.76
C GLU A 72 -8.09 -17.25 -25.75
N GLU A 73 -9.32 -16.98 -25.32
CA GLU A 73 -10.39 -16.41 -26.15
C GLU A 73 -10.32 -14.86 -26.26
N HIS A 74 -9.49 -14.20 -25.44
CA HIS A 74 -9.30 -12.73 -25.42
C HIS A 74 -7.84 -12.33 -25.72
N PRO A 75 -7.37 -12.53 -26.97
CA PRO A 75 -5.98 -12.23 -27.36
C PRO A 75 -5.61 -10.74 -27.26
N GLU A 76 -6.60 -9.86 -27.27
CA GLU A 76 -6.47 -8.40 -27.15
C GLU A 76 -6.02 -7.93 -25.76
N LEU A 77 -6.11 -8.78 -24.74
CA LEU A 77 -5.60 -8.47 -23.40
C LEU A 77 -4.07 -8.29 -23.43
N ASP A 78 -3.57 -7.31 -22.68
CA ASP A 78 -2.15 -7.14 -22.50
C ASP A 78 -1.55 -8.29 -21.63
N GLU A 79 -0.26 -8.56 -21.81
CA GLU A 79 0.41 -9.66 -21.09
C GLU A 79 0.39 -9.50 -19.57
N GLU A 80 0.38 -8.27 -19.04
CA GLU A 80 0.30 -8.05 -17.60
C GLU A 80 -1.06 -8.50 -17.05
N THR A 81 -2.15 -8.16 -17.75
CA THR A 81 -3.51 -8.56 -17.40
C THR A 81 -3.70 -10.07 -17.52
N LYS A 82 -3.20 -10.70 -18.60
CA LYS A 82 -3.23 -12.17 -18.74
C LYS A 82 -2.53 -12.86 -17.57
N GLN A 83 -1.33 -12.40 -17.18
CA GLN A 83 -0.60 -12.97 -16.05
C GLN A 83 -1.35 -12.78 -14.72
N LYS A 84 -2.00 -11.64 -14.51
CA LYS A 84 -2.84 -11.43 -13.32
C LYS A 84 -3.99 -12.44 -13.25
N ILE A 85 -4.69 -12.67 -14.37
CA ILE A 85 -5.79 -13.65 -14.46
C ILE A 85 -5.28 -15.06 -14.20
N LEU A 86 -4.18 -15.48 -14.84
CA LEU A 86 -3.61 -16.82 -14.66
C LEU A 86 -3.10 -17.07 -13.24
N ASN A 87 -2.65 -16.02 -12.54
CA ASN A 87 -2.19 -16.10 -11.16
C ASN A 87 -3.32 -16.23 -10.12
N THR A 88 -4.59 -16.04 -10.52
CA THR A 88 -5.74 -16.25 -9.62
C THR A 88 -5.83 -17.67 -9.08
N LYS A 89 -5.25 -18.66 -9.76
CA LYS A 89 -5.17 -20.06 -9.30
C LYS A 89 -4.43 -20.24 -7.96
N ASN A 90 -3.58 -19.28 -7.57
CA ASN A 90 -2.78 -19.34 -6.35
C ASN A 90 -3.59 -18.82 -5.16
N ILE A 91 -4.74 -19.43 -4.89
CA ILE A 91 -5.63 -19.02 -3.81
C ILE A 91 -5.03 -19.40 -2.45
N ILE A 92 -5.02 -18.44 -1.54
CA ILE A 92 -4.64 -18.61 -0.14
C ILE A 92 -5.91 -18.59 0.70
N VAL A 93 -6.14 -19.70 1.39
CA VAL A 93 -7.28 -19.85 2.31
C VAL A 93 -6.77 -19.89 3.72
N SER A 94 -7.13 -18.87 4.49
CA SER A 94 -6.74 -18.79 5.89
C SER A 94 -7.72 -17.97 6.73
N GLU A 95 -7.41 -17.95 8.01
CA GLU A 95 -7.99 -17.06 8.98
C GLU A 95 -7.09 -15.82 9.09
N PHE A 96 -7.62 -14.68 8.68
CA PHE A 96 -6.90 -13.42 8.59
C PHE A 96 -7.39 -12.44 9.66
N VAL A 97 -6.45 -11.74 10.28
CA VAL A 97 -6.75 -10.58 11.13
C VAL A 97 -6.50 -9.33 10.31
N VAL A 98 -7.47 -8.40 10.32
CA VAL A 98 -7.29 -7.09 9.71
C VAL A 98 -6.44 -6.22 10.64
N ILE A 99 -5.19 -6.00 10.24
CA ILE A 99 -4.24 -5.16 10.98
C ILE A 99 -4.53 -3.68 10.75
N ALA A 100 -4.85 -3.32 9.50
CA ALA A 100 -5.09 -1.95 9.08
C ALA A 100 -6.16 -1.88 8.00
N LYS A 101 -6.90 -0.75 7.97
CA LYS A 101 -7.80 -0.38 6.89
C LYS A 101 -7.61 1.09 6.53
N ASP A 102 -7.39 1.35 5.24
CA ASP A 102 -7.31 2.69 4.66
C ASP A 102 -8.12 2.74 3.34
N GLY A 103 -9.34 3.26 3.44
CA GLY A 103 -10.30 3.23 2.34
C GLY A 103 -10.61 1.81 1.89
N LEU A 104 -10.21 1.48 0.66
CA LEU A 104 -10.35 0.13 0.05
C LEU A 104 -9.15 -0.78 0.33
N ASN A 105 -8.06 -0.26 0.90
CA ASN A 105 -6.87 -1.05 1.16
C ASN A 105 -6.95 -1.65 2.57
N LEU A 106 -6.63 -2.95 2.68
CA LEU A 106 -6.48 -3.64 3.95
C LEU A 106 -5.08 -4.23 4.06
N LYS A 107 -4.55 -4.24 5.28
CA LYS A 107 -3.40 -5.07 5.63
C LYS A 107 -3.90 -6.23 6.47
N LEU A 108 -3.81 -7.44 5.92
CA LEU A 108 -4.17 -8.67 6.60
C LEU A 108 -2.94 -9.37 7.15
N LYS A 109 -3.09 -10.04 8.29
CA LYS A 109 -2.13 -11.00 8.84
C LYS A 109 -2.78 -12.36 8.88
N ASP A 110 -2.15 -13.34 8.25
CA ASP A 110 -2.57 -14.74 8.33
C ASP A 110 -2.19 -15.31 9.69
N ARG A 111 -3.18 -15.80 10.45
CA ARG A 111 -2.97 -16.33 11.79
C ARG A 111 -2.21 -17.66 11.81
N LYS A 112 -2.22 -18.41 10.71
CA LYS A 112 -1.58 -19.73 10.64
C LYS A 112 -0.06 -19.63 10.49
N ASN A 113 0.41 -18.71 9.64
CA ASN A 113 1.83 -18.60 9.30
C ASN A 113 2.46 -17.23 9.66
N GLY A 114 1.66 -16.25 10.08
CA GLY A 114 2.13 -14.90 10.42
C GLY A 114 2.44 -14.00 9.21
N ASN A 115 2.18 -14.45 7.98
CA ASN A 115 2.43 -13.68 6.77
C ASN A 115 1.46 -12.50 6.64
N TYR A 116 1.92 -11.45 5.95
CA TYR A 116 1.14 -10.25 5.70
C TYR A 116 0.73 -10.13 4.24
N TYR A 117 -0.50 -9.66 4.03
CA TYR A 117 -1.08 -9.50 2.70
C TYR A 117 -1.73 -8.12 2.57
N ASN A 118 -1.35 -7.38 1.53
CA ASN A 118 -1.97 -6.10 1.19
C ASN A 118 -3.12 -6.36 0.21
N ILE A 119 -4.34 -6.15 0.66
CA ILE A 119 -5.56 -6.44 -0.09
C ILE A 119 -6.18 -5.14 -0.60
N VAL A 120 -6.70 -5.16 -1.83
CA VAL A 120 -7.58 -4.09 -2.33
C VAL A 120 -8.98 -4.65 -2.45
N GLN A 121 -9.92 -4.06 -1.71
CA GLN A 121 -11.34 -4.38 -1.80
C GLN A 121 -11.95 -3.72 -3.05
N ILE A 122 -12.92 -4.39 -3.65
CA ILE A 122 -13.72 -3.84 -4.77
C ILE A 122 -14.63 -2.72 -4.25
N SER A 123 -15.20 -2.92 -3.07
CA SER A 123 -16.10 -1.96 -2.41
C SER A 123 -15.75 -1.82 -0.92
N ASN A 124 -16.06 -0.65 -0.37
CA ASN A 124 -15.82 -0.40 1.05
C ASN A 124 -16.89 -1.12 1.87
N ASN A 125 -16.55 -2.27 2.45
CA ASN A 125 -17.43 -2.95 3.40
C ASN A 125 -17.23 -2.32 4.80
N PRO A 126 -18.23 -1.62 5.37
CA PRO A 126 -18.11 -0.94 6.67
C PRO A 126 -17.95 -1.93 7.85
N GLN A 127 -18.37 -3.18 7.66
CA GLN A 127 -18.17 -4.24 8.66
C GLN A 127 -16.70 -4.66 8.69
N ILE A 128 -15.96 -4.63 7.59
CA ILE A 128 -14.53 -4.95 7.65
C ILE A 128 -13.79 -3.75 8.24
N GLN A 129 -13.28 -3.88 9.46
CA GLN A 129 -12.52 -2.85 10.17
C GLN A 129 -11.21 -3.44 10.72
N ALA A 130 -10.30 -2.59 11.20
CA ALA A 130 -9.16 -3.08 11.98
C ALA A 130 -9.68 -3.93 13.15
N ASN A 131 -8.99 -5.04 13.41
CA ASN A 131 -9.39 -6.09 14.34
C ASN A 131 -10.54 -7.01 13.90
N ALA A 132 -11.05 -6.88 12.68
CA ALA A 132 -11.94 -7.89 12.14
C ALA A 132 -11.17 -9.20 11.89
N LEU A 133 -11.81 -10.32 12.23
CA LEU A 133 -11.36 -11.65 11.91
C LEU A 133 -12.10 -12.12 10.66
N ILE A 134 -11.35 -12.48 9.64
CA ILE A 134 -11.87 -12.86 8.33
C ILE A 134 -11.44 -14.29 8.06
N LEU A 135 -12.39 -15.22 8.04
CA LEU A 135 -12.17 -16.49 7.36
C LEU A 135 -12.50 -16.26 5.89
N GLY A 136 -11.51 -16.32 5.02
CA GLY A 136 -11.71 -15.94 3.62
C GLY A 136 -10.66 -16.51 2.68
N ARG A 137 -10.80 -16.12 1.42
CA ARG A 137 -9.89 -16.52 0.35
C ARG A 137 -9.30 -15.27 -0.27
N ILE A 138 -8.01 -15.29 -0.51
CA ILE A 138 -7.32 -14.21 -1.20
C ILE A 138 -6.49 -14.79 -2.35
N PHE A 139 -6.34 -14.01 -3.42
CA PHE A 139 -5.50 -14.39 -4.55
C PHE A 139 -4.61 -13.23 -4.99
N PRO A 140 -3.42 -13.50 -5.57
CA PRO A 140 -2.54 -12.46 -6.07
C PRO A 140 -3.17 -11.67 -7.23
N TRP A 141 -3.00 -10.35 -7.20
CA TRP A 141 -3.43 -9.42 -8.25
C TRP A 141 -2.36 -8.34 -8.46
N GLY A 142 -1.35 -8.68 -9.27
CA GLY A 142 -0.16 -7.85 -9.46
C GLY A 142 0.68 -7.79 -8.18
N GLN A 143 0.92 -6.59 -7.65
CA GLN A 143 1.69 -6.36 -6.41
C GLN A 143 0.85 -6.44 -5.13
N ARG A 144 -0.45 -6.73 -5.26
CA ARG A 144 -1.42 -6.78 -4.15
C ARG A 144 -2.24 -8.06 -4.24
N TYR A 145 -3.16 -8.23 -3.32
CA TYR A 145 -4.10 -9.35 -3.29
C TYR A 145 -5.54 -8.83 -3.40
N ARG A 146 -6.47 -9.70 -3.80
CA ARG A 146 -7.93 -9.47 -3.78
C ARG A 146 -8.63 -10.60 -3.05
N PHE A 147 -9.84 -10.32 -2.54
CA PHE A 147 -10.69 -11.37 -1.98
C PHE A 147 -11.34 -12.20 -3.11
N ALA A 148 -11.34 -13.52 -2.95
CA ALA A 148 -12.18 -14.48 -3.68
C ALA A 148 -13.30 -14.99 -2.75
N GLY A 149 -14.01 -14.06 -2.11
CA GLY A 149 -15.05 -14.36 -1.13
C GLY A 149 -14.57 -14.32 0.33
N VAL A 150 -15.50 -13.88 1.19
CA VAL A 150 -15.37 -13.86 2.65
C VAL A 150 -16.38 -14.86 3.19
N MET A 151 -15.90 -15.90 3.86
CA MET A 151 -16.72 -17.02 4.35
C MET A 151 -17.28 -16.75 5.76
N ALA A 152 -16.52 -16.06 6.60
CA ALA A 152 -17.01 -15.59 7.88
C ALA A 152 -16.32 -14.28 8.27
N LEU A 153 -17.10 -13.39 8.89
CA LEU A 153 -16.62 -12.14 9.47
C LEU A 153 -17.01 -12.10 10.94
N ALA A 154 -16.02 -12.04 11.82
CA ALA A 154 -16.25 -11.90 13.25
C ALA A 154 -15.55 -10.64 13.79
N HIS A 155 -16.26 -9.93 14.66
CA HIS A 155 -15.71 -8.85 15.47
C HIS A 155 -15.51 -9.35 16.88
N THR A 156 -14.29 -9.67 17.24
CA THR A 156 -14.01 -10.09 18.61
C THR A 156 -13.50 -8.89 19.39
N PRO A 157 -14.20 -8.41 20.43
CA PRO A 157 -13.74 -7.28 21.24
C PRO A 157 -12.44 -7.58 22.01
N MET A 158 -12.04 -8.85 22.08
CA MET A 158 -10.88 -9.33 22.85
C MET A 158 -9.68 -9.78 22.03
N ILE A 159 -9.77 -9.89 20.70
CA ILE A 159 -8.57 -10.10 19.91
C ILE A 159 -7.87 -8.75 19.90
N LEU A 160 -6.75 -8.61 20.60
CA LEU A 160 -5.87 -7.47 20.47
C LEU A 160 -4.56 -8.03 19.95
N ASP A 161 -4.48 -8.24 18.63
CA ASP A 161 -3.21 -8.64 18.03
C ASP A 161 -2.20 -7.51 18.30
N PRO A 162 -1.00 -7.81 18.86
CA PRO A 162 0.01 -6.80 19.13
C PRO A 162 0.33 -5.93 17.90
N ASP A 163 0.21 -6.48 16.69
CA ASP A 163 0.47 -5.76 15.46
C ASP A 163 -0.61 -4.72 15.14
N ILE A 164 -1.86 -4.92 15.58
CA ILE A 164 -2.91 -3.90 15.49
C ILE A 164 -2.58 -2.71 16.40
N VAL A 165 -2.19 -3.01 17.65
CA VAL A 165 -1.82 -1.98 18.63
C VAL A 165 -0.60 -1.22 18.13
N MET A 166 0.40 -1.95 17.66
CA MET A 166 1.63 -1.38 17.12
C MET A 166 1.35 -0.54 15.90
N HIS A 167 0.55 -1.02 14.94
CA HIS A 167 0.17 -0.25 13.76
C HIS A 167 -0.56 1.06 14.13
N HIS A 168 -1.47 1.01 15.09
CA HIS A 168 -2.17 2.21 15.56
C HIS A 168 -1.22 3.20 16.25
N TYR A 169 -0.28 2.70 17.05
CA TYR A 169 0.78 3.50 17.66
C TYR A 169 1.66 4.17 16.59
N GLU A 170 2.15 3.38 15.63
CA GLU A 170 2.97 3.87 14.51
C GLU A 170 2.25 4.97 13.73
N ARG A 171 0.98 4.75 13.36
CA ARG A 171 0.18 5.75 12.65
C ARG A 171 0.07 7.06 13.43
N LYS A 172 -0.26 6.98 14.73
CA LYS A 172 -0.38 8.17 15.57
C LYS A 172 0.93 8.94 15.68
N GLU A 173 2.05 8.23 15.82
CA GLU A 173 3.34 8.88 15.93
C GLU A 173 3.83 9.46 14.59
N ILE A 174 3.53 8.81 13.46
CA ILE A 174 3.72 9.38 12.11
C ILE A 174 2.91 10.68 11.98
N GLU A 175 1.61 10.65 12.31
CA GLU A 175 0.73 11.83 12.26
C GLU A 175 1.27 12.96 13.14
N ARG A 176 1.78 12.64 14.34
CA ARG A 176 2.40 13.59 15.25
C ARG A 176 3.65 14.21 14.65
N ALA A 177 4.54 13.41 14.10
CA ALA A 177 5.77 13.88 13.44
C ALA A 177 5.46 14.78 12.23
N GLU A 178 4.39 14.49 11.49
CA GLU A 178 3.96 15.29 10.34
C GLU A 178 3.08 16.50 10.72
N SER A 179 2.68 16.60 11.98
CA SER A 179 1.90 17.73 12.50
C SER A 179 2.75 18.95 12.90
N ILE A 180 4.08 18.85 12.81
CA ILE A 180 5.00 19.94 13.15
C ILE A 180 4.68 21.17 12.31
N ILE A 181 4.49 22.31 12.98
CA ILE A 181 4.26 23.58 12.30
C ILE A 181 5.55 24.04 11.61
N ILE A 182 5.46 24.32 10.32
CA ILE A 182 6.57 24.77 9.46
C ILE A 182 6.21 26.08 8.77
N SER A 183 7.25 26.82 8.37
CA SER A 183 7.22 28.07 7.62
C SER A 183 8.27 28.05 6.49
N PRO A 184 8.18 28.93 5.47
CA PRO A 184 9.18 28.99 4.39
C PRO A 184 10.62 29.27 4.85
N SER A 185 10.79 29.85 6.03
CA SER A 185 12.09 30.13 6.66
C SER A 185 12.58 29.01 7.58
N THR A 186 11.87 27.88 7.67
CA THR A 186 12.21 26.82 8.62
C THR A 186 13.53 26.14 8.24
N LYS A 187 14.38 26.00 9.26
CA LYS A 187 15.68 25.33 9.23
C LYS A 187 15.52 23.83 9.43
N ILE A 188 16.51 23.05 9.02
CA ILE A 188 16.42 21.58 9.10
C ILE A 188 16.64 21.06 10.53
N THR A 189 17.58 21.65 11.27
CA THR A 189 17.96 21.23 12.64
C THR A 189 16.79 21.17 13.63
N PRO A 190 15.91 22.20 13.73
CA PRO A 190 14.77 22.15 14.65
C PRO A 190 13.74 21.08 14.30
N ILE A 191 13.60 20.73 13.01
CA ILE A 191 12.68 19.70 12.55
C ILE A 191 13.22 18.32 12.90
N LEU A 192 14.48 18.04 12.57
CA LEU A 192 15.10 16.74 12.86
C LEU A 192 15.14 16.45 14.37
N ASN A 193 15.34 17.48 15.20
CA ASN A 193 15.24 17.32 16.66
C ASN A 193 13.83 16.95 17.15
N LYS A 194 12.77 17.29 16.39
CA LYS A 194 11.39 16.88 16.68
C LYS A 194 11.02 15.54 16.06
N TYR A 195 11.75 15.07 15.04
CA TYR A 195 11.49 13.78 14.40
C TYR A 195 11.74 12.60 15.35
N PRO A 196 11.06 11.47 15.18
CA PRO A 196 11.36 10.26 15.93
C PRO A 196 12.82 9.80 15.73
N SER A 197 13.43 9.21 16.76
CA SER A 197 14.80 8.66 16.63
C SER A 197 14.94 7.66 15.46
N PRO A 198 13.99 6.73 15.21
CA PRO A 198 14.08 5.81 14.07
C PRO A 198 14.17 6.51 12.71
N TRP A 199 13.58 7.70 12.57
CA TRP A 199 13.66 8.48 11.32
C TRP A 199 15.02 9.14 11.17
N VAL A 200 15.55 9.70 12.26
CA VAL A 200 16.91 10.28 12.27
C VAL A 200 17.94 9.20 11.96
N ASP A 201 17.79 8.01 12.55
CA ASP A 201 18.67 6.87 12.30
C ASP A 201 18.59 6.41 10.83
N GLY A 202 17.39 6.33 10.25
CA GLY A 202 17.24 6.04 8.82
C GLY A 202 17.89 7.08 7.91
N ILE A 203 17.85 8.37 8.26
CA ILE A 203 18.58 9.42 7.52
C ILE A 203 20.09 9.23 7.66
N CYS A 204 20.58 8.93 8.86
CA CYS A 204 22.00 8.61 9.08
C CYS A 204 22.44 7.45 8.19
N GLU A 205 21.70 6.34 8.16
CA GLU A 205 22.02 5.17 7.32
C GLU A 205 22.05 5.52 5.83
N ALA A 206 21.03 6.24 5.35
CA ALA A 206 20.95 6.67 3.95
C ALA A 206 22.12 7.59 3.54
N LEU A 207 22.60 8.41 4.47
CA LEU A 207 23.76 9.28 4.28
C LEU A 207 25.10 8.61 4.61
N SER A 208 25.09 7.32 4.97
CA SER A 208 26.26 6.55 5.41
C SER A 208 26.99 7.18 6.61
N LEU A 209 26.22 7.70 7.56
CA LEU A 209 26.67 8.26 8.84
C LEU A 209 26.50 7.25 9.98
N ASN A 210 27.20 7.48 11.08
CA ASN A 210 27.09 6.64 12.27
C ASN A 210 25.72 6.82 12.95
N THR A 211 25.04 5.71 13.25
CA THR A 211 23.76 5.67 13.99
C THR A 211 23.96 5.54 15.51
N GLY A 212 25.19 5.48 16.00
CA GLY A 212 25.50 5.55 17.42
C GLY A 212 25.40 6.98 17.98
N GLY A 213 25.27 7.12 19.30
CA GLY A 213 25.36 8.42 19.98
C GLY A 213 24.02 9.12 20.23
N ARG A 214 24.10 10.38 20.70
CA ARG A 214 22.91 11.16 21.06
C ARG A 214 22.25 11.70 19.80
N LYS A 215 20.91 11.74 19.78
CA LYS A 215 20.13 12.26 18.65
C LYS A 215 20.58 13.66 18.20
N SER A 216 20.88 14.54 19.14
CA SER A 216 21.36 15.90 18.83
C SER A 216 22.68 15.92 18.05
N GLU A 217 23.58 14.99 18.31
CA GLU A 217 24.86 14.83 17.61
C GLU A 217 24.59 14.33 16.19
N LYS A 218 23.76 13.28 16.05
CA LYS A 218 23.32 12.76 14.75
C LYS A 218 22.70 13.83 13.87
N VAL A 219 21.82 14.66 14.43
CA VAL A 219 21.20 15.77 13.70
C VAL A 219 22.26 16.74 13.17
N LYS A 220 23.28 17.07 13.97
CA LYS A 220 24.36 17.95 13.54
C LYS A 220 25.13 17.33 12.37
N ASP A 221 25.51 16.07 12.48
CA ASP A 221 26.24 15.35 11.44
C ASP A 221 25.45 15.24 10.13
N ILE A 222 24.14 15.00 10.22
CA ILE A 222 23.22 15.01 9.06
C ILE A 222 23.26 16.37 8.36
N VAL A 223 23.11 17.45 9.12
CA VAL A 223 23.07 18.81 8.55
C VAL A 223 24.40 19.17 7.91
N ASP A 224 25.52 18.90 8.57
CA ASP A 224 26.86 19.15 8.06
C ASP A 224 27.12 18.35 6.76
N LYS A 225 26.65 17.09 6.70
CA LYS A 225 26.74 16.24 5.51
C LYS A 225 25.90 16.77 4.36
N LEU A 226 24.67 17.19 4.62
CA LEU A 226 23.77 17.75 3.60
C LEU A 226 24.32 19.05 3.03
N VAL A 227 24.95 19.88 3.85
CA VAL A 227 25.52 21.15 3.42
C VAL A 227 26.80 20.95 2.59
N THR A 228 27.61 19.93 2.89
CA THR A 228 28.92 19.69 2.26
C THR A 228 28.84 18.79 1.02
N ASN A 229 27.98 17.77 1.03
CA ASN A 229 27.93 16.72 0.00
C ASN A 229 26.63 16.71 -0.82
N LEU A 230 25.93 17.84 -0.88
CA LEU A 230 24.62 17.93 -1.50
C LEU A 230 24.58 17.43 -2.95
N SER A 231 25.58 17.78 -3.76
CA SER A 231 25.66 17.37 -5.17
C SER A 231 25.75 15.85 -5.32
N THR A 232 26.54 15.19 -4.47
CA THR A 232 26.66 13.72 -4.43
C THR A 232 25.37 13.05 -3.96
N ILE A 233 24.60 13.70 -3.08
CA ILE A 233 23.31 13.17 -2.62
C ILE A 233 22.28 13.26 -3.75
N ILE A 234 22.20 14.41 -4.43
CA ILE A 234 21.28 14.64 -5.54
C ILE A 234 21.60 13.71 -6.73
N SER A 235 22.88 13.43 -7.01
CA SER A 235 23.25 12.53 -8.12
C SER A 235 22.80 11.08 -7.90
N LYS A 236 22.59 10.66 -6.65
CA LYS A 236 22.07 9.31 -6.31
C LYS A 236 20.55 9.21 -6.42
N LEU A 237 19.84 10.33 -6.61
CA LEU A 237 18.38 10.33 -6.73
C LEU A 237 17.93 9.83 -8.11
N SER A 238 16.79 9.15 -8.16
CA SER A 238 16.12 8.83 -9.42
C SER A 238 15.62 10.08 -10.13
N GLU A 239 15.45 10.01 -11.45
CA GLU A 239 14.94 11.14 -12.26
C GLU A 239 13.58 11.64 -11.76
N LYS A 240 12.66 10.73 -11.39
CA LYS A 240 11.35 11.07 -10.80
C LYS A 240 11.49 11.83 -9.47
N SER A 241 12.52 11.53 -8.66
CA SER A 241 12.81 12.25 -7.41
C SER A 241 13.38 13.64 -7.67
N LYS A 242 14.23 13.79 -8.68
CA LYS A 242 14.74 15.10 -9.11
C LYS A 242 13.61 15.97 -9.67
N GLU A 243 12.71 15.39 -10.47
CA GLU A 243 11.52 16.07 -10.98
C GLU A 243 10.63 16.59 -9.85
N ALA A 244 10.33 15.75 -8.85
CA ALA A 244 9.58 16.16 -7.67
C ALA A 244 10.25 17.32 -6.92
N LEU A 245 11.58 17.27 -6.79
CA LEU A 245 12.36 18.31 -6.12
C LEU A 245 12.35 19.64 -6.90
N THR A 246 12.50 19.59 -8.23
CA THR A 246 12.34 20.72 -9.14
C THR A 246 10.95 21.33 -9.05
N PHE A 247 9.91 20.49 -9.01
CA PHE A 247 8.54 20.94 -8.85
C PHE A 247 8.34 21.72 -7.55
N ILE A 248 8.88 21.23 -6.42
CA ILE A 248 8.81 21.94 -5.13
C ILE A 248 9.59 23.25 -5.18
N LEU A 249 10.78 23.28 -5.80
CA LEU A 249 11.59 24.50 -5.96
C LEU A 249 10.85 25.59 -6.75
N ASN A 250 10.24 25.21 -7.87
CA ASN A 250 9.51 26.13 -8.75
C ASN A 250 8.25 26.71 -8.09
N ASN A 251 7.70 26.03 -7.09
CA ASN A 251 6.57 26.49 -6.29
C ASN A 251 6.97 27.32 -5.04
N GLY A 252 8.18 27.92 -5.05
CA GLY A 252 8.64 28.74 -3.93
C GLY A 252 9.24 27.93 -2.78
N CYS A 253 9.79 26.75 -3.08
CA CYS A 253 10.45 25.83 -2.15
C CYS A 253 9.52 25.09 -1.17
N PHE A 254 8.20 25.23 -1.32
CA PHE A 254 7.22 24.46 -0.56
C PHE A 254 5.95 24.22 -1.39
N VAL A 255 5.23 23.14 -1.10
CA VAL A 255 3.99 22.82 -1.81
C VAL A 255 3.02 22.03 -0.93
N LYS A 256 1.72 22.24 -1.12
CA LYS A 256 0.68 21.41 -0.50
C LYS A 256 0.89 19.95 -0.88
N TYR A 257 0.77 19.05 0.08
CA TYR A 257 0.94 17.62 -0.16
C TYR A 257 0.00 17.06 -1.22
N SER A 258 -1.21 17.60 -1.33
CA SER A 258 -2.21 17.21 -2.34
C SER A 258 -1.76 17.46 -3.79
N LEU A 259 -0.80 18.36 -4.01
CA LEU A 259 -0.24 18.64 -5.33
C LEU A 259 0.91 17.68 -5.68
N LEU A 260 1.36 16.86 -4.73
CA LEU A 260 2.38 15.83 -4.95
C LEU A 260 1.76 14.43 -5.18
N LYS A 261 0.44 14.36 -5.43
CA LYS A 261 -0.30 13.10 -5.59
C LYS A 261 0.21 12.19 -6.73
N ASP A 262 0.86 12.78 -7.73
CA ASP A 262 1.41 12.06 -8.89
C ASP A 262 2.79 11.44 -8.58
N TYR A 263 3.36 11.78 -7.42
CA TYR A 263 4.59 11.20 -6.91
C TYR A 263 4.28 10.19 -5.80
N ASP A 264 4.78 8.98 -5.98
CA ASP A 264 4.57 7.90 -5.02
C ASP A 264 5.16 8.30 -3.66
N ASP A 265 4.43 8.02 -2.60
CA ASP A 265 4.85 8.22 -1.21
C ASP A 265 4.59 6.97 -0.38
N ASP A 266 5.54 6.66 0.49
CA ASP A 266 5.47 5.53 1.41
C ASP A 266 6.05 6.01 2.74
N ILE A 267 5.23 5.90 3.78
CA ILE A 267 5.55 6.41 5.11
C ILE A 267 5.47 5.24 6.08
N SER A 268 6.65 4.72 6.43
CA SER A 268 6.83 3.79 7.53
C SER A 268 7.32 4.51 8.79
N TRP A 269 7.06 3.94 9.96
CA TRP A 269 7.66 4.37 11.22
C TRP A 269 9.15 3.98 11.31
N TRP A 270 9.52 2.82 10.75
CA TRP A 270 10.86 2.22 10.84
C TRP A 270 11.66 2.45 9.56
N TRP A 271 12.27 3.63 9.41
CA TRP A 271 13.03 3.98 8.19
C TRP A 271 14.32 3.18 8.02
N ASN A 272 14.88 2.69 9.12
CA ASN A 272 16.08 1.85 9.15
C ASN A 272 15.81 0.40 8.68
N ASN A 273 14.63 -0.15 8.96
CA ASN A 273 14.30 -1.53 8.62
C ASN A 273 13.64 -1.66 7.23
N HIS A 274 12.98 -0.59 6.76
CA HIS A 274 12.29 -0.55 5.47
C HIS A 274 12.72 0.70 4.68
N PRO A 275 13.84 0.63 3.94
CA PRO A 275 14.31 1.76 3.15
C PRO A 275 13.27 2.11 2.09
N LYS A 276 12.83 3.38 2.13
CA LYS A 276 11.76 3.88 1.28
C LYS A 276 12.16 3.82 -0.19
N LYS A 277 11.29 3.26 -1.02
CA LYS A 277 11.48 3.21 -2.49
C LYS A 277 10.65 4.26 -3.23
N SER A 278 9.71 4.90 -2.53
CA SER A 278 8.82 5.90 -3.11
C SER A 278 9.54 7.23 -3.34
N THR A 279 9.05 8.00 -4.30
CA THR A 279 9.71 9.23 -4.77
C THR A 279 9.84 10.25 -3.64
N ILE A 280 8.72 10.56 -2.97
CA ILE A 280 8.70 11.51 -1.84
C ILE A 280 9.38 10.89 -0.62
N GLY A 281 9.25 9.58 -0.44
CA GLY A 281 9.92 8.84 0.63
C GLY A 281 11.44 8.96 0.60
N LEU A 282 12.04 8.82 -0.58
CA LEU A 282 13.49 8.98 -0.78
C LEU A 282 13.95 10.41 -0.46
N LEU A 283 13.23 11.43 -0.92
CA LEU A 283 13.57 12.83 -0.61
C LEU A 283 13.56 13.11 0.89
N ARG A 284 12.62 12.51 1.64
CA ARG A 284 12.57 12.61 3.11
C ARG A 284 13.69 11.81 3.78
N LEU A 285 13.98 10.61 3.26
CA LEU A 285 15.03 9.73 3.78
C LEU A 285 16.42 10.36 3.64
N TYR A 286 16.66 11.09 2.56
CA TYR A 286 17.88 11.88 2.39
C TYR A 286 17.84 13.24 3.10
N GLY A 287 16.78 13.57 3.85
CA GLY A 287 16.65 14.84 4.56
C GLY A 287 16.54 16.08 3.67
N LEU A 288 16.26 15.91 2.37
CA LEU A 288 16.18 17.00 1.39
C LEU A 288 14.87 17.78 1.49
N ILE A 289 13.81 17.10 1.92
CA ILE A 289 12.51 17.71 2.21
C ILE A 289 12.03 17.34 3.60
N VAL A 290 11.21 18.21 4.15
CA VAL A 290 10.52 18.02 5.42
C VAL A 290 9.02 18.10 5.18
N VAL A 291 8.26 17.28 5.89
CA VAL A 291 6.79 17.28 5.85
C VAL A 291 6.27 17.79 7.19
N GLY A 292 5.39 18.78 7.13
CA GLY A 292 4.78 19.42 8.29
C GLY A 292 3.46 20.09 7.96
N LYS A 293 2.91 20.84 8.90
CA LYS A 293 1.72 21.68 8.71
C LYS A 293 2.12 23.14 8.52
N MET A 294 1.65 23.79 7.46
CA MET A 294 1.89 25.20 7.20
C MET A 294 0.57 25.98 7.19
N PRO A 295 0.48 27.14 7.88
CA PRO A 295 -0.70 28.00 7.79
C PRO A 295 -0.79 28.63 6.41
N GLN A 296 -1.96 28.52 5.79
CA GLN A 296 -2.32 29.24 4.58
C GLN A 296 -3.72 29.84 4.76
N GLY A 297 -3.76 31.13 5.05
CA GLY A 297 -4.97 31.78 5.56
C GLY A 297 -5.32 31.26 6.95
N THR A 298 -6.57 30.85 7.16
CA THR A 298 -7.10 30.37 8.45
C THR A 298 -6.91 28.87 8.68
N LYS A 299 -6.44 28.12 7.68
CA LYS A 299 -6.32 26.66 7.74
C LYS A 299 -4.85 26.22 7.71
N LEU A 300 -4.57 25.11 8.39
CA LEU A 300 -3.30 24.40 8.33
C LEU A 300 -3.37 23.32 7.26
N TYR A 301 -2.40 23.31 6.34
CA TYR A 301 -2.29 22.29 5.30
C TYR A 301 -1.03 21.46 5.52
N LYS A 302 -1.13 20.15 5.22
CA LYS A 302 0.05 19.29 5.09
C LYS A 302 0.87 19.78 3.90
N THR A 303 2.14 20.09 4.13
CA THR A 303 3.01 20.77 3.19
C THR A 303 4.39 20.11 3.20
N ALA A 304 4.92 19.84 2.02
CA ALA A 304 6.32 19.49 1.83
C ALA A 304 7.13 20.78 1.65
N LEU A 305 8.28 20.88 2.30
CA LEU A 305 9.14 22.07 2.29
C LEU A 305 10.60 21.63 2.08
N ILE A 306 11.34 22.38 1.28
CA ILE A 306 12.80 22.31 1.23
C ILE A 306 13.34 23.24 2.33
N PRO A 307 14.11 22.72 3.32
CA PRO A 307 14.64 23.54 4.40
C PRO A 307 15.46 24.72 3.89
N LYS A 308 15.34 25.87 4.57
CA LYS A 308 15.87 27.16 4.08
C LYS A 308 17.34 27.11 3.65
N GLU A 309 18.12 26.33 4.36
CA GLU A 309 19.59 26.19 4.23
C GLU A 309 20.00 25.40 2.99
N LEU A 310 19.07 24.60 2.45
CA LEU A 310 19.27 23.77 1.27
C LEU A 310 18.71 24.42 0.00
N GLN A 311 17.77 25.36 0.10
CA GLN A 311 17.02 25.91 -1.05
C GLN A 311 17.93 26.39 -2.19
N GLU A 312 18.83 27.34 -1.93
CA GLU A 312 19.72 27.90 -2.95
C GLU A 312 20.72 26.86 -3.47
N LYS A 313 21.23 26.00 -2.58
CA LYS A 313 22.21 24.98 -2.96
C LYS A 313 21.59 23.93 -3.89
N ILE A 314 20.39 23.44 -3.56
CA ILE A 314 19.67 22.49 -4.41
C ILE A 314 19.33 23.15 -5.75
N ARG A 315 18.87 24.41 -5.72
CA ARG A 315 18.56 25.16 -6.94
C ARG A 315 19.76 25.23 -7.89
N ASN A 316 20.95 25.54 -7.37
CA ASN A 316 22.16 25.59 -8.17
C ASN A 316 22.55 24.22 -8.74
N VAL A 317 22.38 23.13 -7.99
CA VAL A 317 22.72 21.79 -8.48
C VAL A 317 21.74 21.27 -9.53
N ILE A 318 20.46 21.64 -9.45
CA ILE A 318 19.40 21.08 -10.31
C ILE A 318 19.13 21.95 -11.54
N LEU A 319 19.17 23.28 -11.41
CA LEU A 319 18.82 24.21 -12.50
C LEU A 319 20.03 24.74 -13.28
N GLN A 320 21.25 24.47 -12.82
CA GLN A 320 22.49 24.79 -13.53
C GLN A 320 23.31 23.49 -13.66
N PRO A 321 22.99 22.63 -14.65
CA PRO A 321 23.74 21.38 -14.87
C PRO A 321 25.20 21.62 -15.23
#